data_AF-A0A7C5C2A4-F1
#
_entry.id   AF-A0A7C5C2A4-F1
#
_cell.length_a   1.000
_cell.length_b   1.000
_cell.length_c   1.000
_cell.angle_alpha   90.00
_cell.angle_beta   90.00
_cell.angle_gamma   90.00
#
_symmetry.space_group_name_H-M   'P 1'
#
loop_
_entity.id
_entity.type
_entity.pdbx_description
1 polymer ?
#
loop_
_entity_poly.entity_id
_entity_poly.type
_entity_poly.pdbx_seq_one_letter_code
_entity_poly.pdbx_strand_id
1 'polypeptide(L)'
;MEIALEIVPRSPENLLLGAQEAAAFSSITIVNIPDLLRFPIRSWEACALLSKEGPETLSYIPHLRAIDFDLHKPFPHTELFISHGIQKVLVVAGDPPQDMRRRVYPTGTVEFIKKLKDEIPHLRVYG
;
A
#
# COMPACT_ATOMS: atom_id res chain seq x y z
N MET A 1 -2.69 21.69 -9.78
CA MET A 1 -2.85 21.18 -8.40
C MET A 1 -3.10 19.70 -8.53
N GLU A 2 -2.24 18.86 -7.94
CA GLU A 2 -2.40 17.41 -7.94
C GLU A 2 -3.17 17.00 -6.69
N ILE A 3 -4.27 16.25 -6.85
CA ILE A 3 -5.10 15.79 -5.72
C ILE A 3 -4.87 14.28 -5.58
N ALA A 4 -4.55 13.85 -4.35
CA ALA A 4 -4.54 12.44 -3.98
C ALA A 4 -5.83 12.12 -3.20
N LEU A 5 -6.46 11.01 -3.52
CA LEU A 5 -7.63 10.48 -2.81
C LEU A 5 -7.23 9.25 -1.99
N GLU A 6 -7.85 9.03 -0.83
CA GLU A 6 -7.68 7.79 -0.08
C GLU A 6 -8.93 6.90 -0.24
N ILE A 7 -8.72 5.62 -0.63
CA ILE A 7 -9.80 4.64 -0.80
C ILE A 7 -9.55 3.44 0.10
N VAL A 8 -10.48 3.14 0.99
CA VAL A 8 -10.38 2.04 1.95
C VAL A 8 -10.71 0.70 1.28
N PRO A 9 -9.84 -0.33 1.35
CA PRO A 9 -10.04 -1.61 0.67
C PRO A 9 -10.98 -2.54 1.47
N ARG A 10 -12.28 -2.22 1.51
CA ARG A 10 -13.27 -2.98 2.28
C ARG A 10 -13.59 -4.33 1.64
N SER A 11 -13.75 -4.34 0.33
CA SER A 11 -13.98 -5.50 -0.53
C SER A 11 -13.44 -5.20 -1.93
N PRO A 12 -13.21 -6.22 -2.78
CA PRO A 12 -12.76 -6.00 -4.16
C PRO A 12 -13.73 -5.11 -4.95
N GLU A 13 -15.04 -5.32 -4.78
CA GLU A 13 -16.08 -4.59 -5.50
C GLU A 13 -16.12 -3.11 -5.08
N ASN A 14 -16.03 -2.84 -3.77
CA ASN A 14 -16.01 -1.46 -3.28
C ASN A 14 -14.74 -0.72 -3.70
N LEU A 15 -13.61 -1.41 -3.75
CA LEU A 15 -12.33 -0.86 -4.18
C LEU A 15 -12.36 -0.48 -5.66
N LEU A 16 -12.84 -1.37 -6.53
CA LEU A 16 -12.94 -1.14 -7.97
C LEU A 16 -13.91 0.00 -8.29
N LEU A 17 -15.09 0.01 -7.65
CA LEU A 17 -16.07 1.08 -7.82
C LEU A 17 -15.48 2.44 -7.41
N GLY A 18 -14.84 2.51 -6.24
CA GLY A 18 -14.23 3.76 -5.78
C GLY A 18 -13.12 4.27 -6.71
N ALA A 19 -12.31 3.37 -7.28
CA ALA A 19 -11.28 3.74 -8.25
C ALA A 19 -11.90 4.27 -9.56
N GLN A 20 -12.99 3.65 -10.04
CA GLN A 20 -13.73 4.15 -11.21
C GLN A 20 -14.33 5.53 -10.96
N GLU A 21 -14.92 5.76 -9.78
CA GLU A 21 -15.44 7.07 -9.39
C GLU A 21 -14.33 8.12 -9.31
N ALA A 22 -13.17 7.77 -8.74
CA ALA A 22 -12.02 8.66 -8.67
C ALA A 22 -11.51 9.06 -10.06
N ALA A 23 -11.49 8.12 -11.01
CA ALA A 23 -11.04 8.36 -12.38
C ALA A 23 -11.96 9.30 -13.17
N ALA A 24 -13.20 9.54 -12.73
CA ALA A 24 -14.09 10.52 -13.33
C ALA A 24 -13.62 11.98 -13.08
N PHE A 25 -12.70 12.20 -12.13
CA PHE A 25 -12.16 13.51 -11.81
C PHE A 25 -10.73 13.65 -12.33
N SER A 26 -10.52 14.47 -13.37
CA SER A 26 -9.21 14.66 -14.00
C SER A 26 -8.12 15.26 -13.08
N SER A 27 -8.51 15.86 -11.95
CA SER A 27 -7.58 16.37 -10.94
C SER A 27 -7.06 15.30 -9.97
N ILE A 28 -7.67 14.11 -9.95
CA ILE A 28 -7.25 12.98 -9.12
C ILE A 28 -6.38 12.07 -9.99
N THR A 29 -5.09 11.99 -9.63
CA THR A 29 -4.10 11.15 -10.33
C THR A 29 -3.50 10.09 -9.43
N ILE A 30 -3.70 10.22 -8.10
CA ILE A 30 -3.13 9.35 -7.09
C ILE A 30 -4.25 8.83 -6.19
N VAL A 31 -4.22 7.53 -5.92
CA VAL A 31 -5.08 6.88 -4.95
C VAL A 31 -4.22 6.17 -3.90
N ASN A 32 -4.31 6.63 -2.66
CA ASN A 32 -3.72 5.98 -1.51
C ASN A 32 -4.63 4.87 -0.99
N ILE A 33 -4.05 3.72 -0.67
CA ILE A 33 -4.77 2.55 -0.15
C ILE A 33 -4.27 2.28 1.28
N PRO A 34 -5.05 2.61 2.32
CA PRO A 34 -4.66 2.38 3.70
C PRO A 34 -4.74 0.90 4.05
N ASP A 35 -3.82 0.46 4.90
CA ASP A 35 -3.73 -0.94 5.35
C ASP A 35 -4.42 -1.10 6.71
N LEU A 36 -5.73 -1.35 6.68
CA LEU A 36 -6.56 -1.41 7.89
C LEU A 36 -6.87 -2.86 8.26
N LEU A 37 -6.35 -3.31 9.41
CA LEU A 37 -6.46 -4.70 9.85
C LEU A 37 -7.89 -5.22 10.11
N ARG A 38 -8.87 -4.31 10.23
CA ARG A 38 -10.30 -4.67 10.35
C ARG A 38 -10.90 -5.18 9.04
N PHE A 39 -10.21 -4.97 7.91
CA PHE A 39 -10.60 -5.49 6.60
C PHE A 39 -9.64 -6.60 6.16
N PRO A 40 -10.12 -7.57 5.37
CA PRO A 40 -9.32 -8.75 5.03
C PRO A 40 -8.26 -8.48 3.97
N ILE A 41 -8.38 -7.40 3.19
CA ILE A 41 -7.53 -7.09 2.06
C ILE A 41 -6.37 -6.21 2.52
N ARG A 42 -5.14 -6.67 2.32
CA ARG A 42 -3.95 -5.85 2.56
C ARG A 42 -3.81 -4.79 1.48
N SER A 43 -3.27 -3.63 1.82
CA SER A 43 -3.14 -2.51 0.87
C SER A 43 -2.41 -2.88 -0.43
N TRP A 44 -1.36 -3.70 -0.35
CA TRP A 44 -0.62 -4.14 -1.54
C TRP A 44 -1.38 -5.16 -2.39
N GLU A 45 -2.23 -5.99 -1.78
CA GLU A 45 -3.13 -6.89 -2.51
C GLU A 45 -4.20 -6.09 -3.26
N ALA A 46 -4.74 -5.06 -2.62
CA ALA A 46 -5.64 -4.10 -3.23
C ALA A 46 -4.99 -3.36 -4.42
N CYS A 47 -3.75 -2.87 -4.28
CA CYS A 47 -3.03 -2.27 -5.40
C CYS A 47 -2.75 -3.27 -6.54
N ALA A 48 -2.43 -4.53 -6.22
CA ALA A 48 -2.24 -5.58 -7.20
C ALA A 48 -3.53 -5.93 -7.97
N LEU A 49 -4.69 -5.88 -7.31
CA LEU A 49 -5.99 -6.01 -7.97
C LEU A 49 -6.25 -4.80 -8.89
N LEU A 50 -6.06 -3.59 -8.37
CA LEU A 50 -6.28 -2.35 -9.13
C LEU A 50 -5.32 -2.19 -10.31
N SER A 51 -4.11 -2.73 -10.24
CA SER A 51 -3.19 -2.72 -11.38
C SER A 51 -3.67 -3.59 -12.54
N LYS A 52 -4.57 -4.55 -12.29
CA LYS A 52 -5.13 -5.47 -13.30
C LYS A 52 -6.50 -5.02 -13.80
N GLU A 53 -7.32 -4.48 -12.91
CA GLU A 53 -8.74 -4.26 -13.16
C GLU A 53 -9.20 -2.80 -12.97
N GLY A 54 -8.35 -1.98 -12.34
CA GLY A 54 -8.63 -0.56 -12.09
C GLY A 54 -8.28 0.35 -13.27
N PRO A 55 -8.72 1.62 -13.24
CA PRO A 55 -8.33 2.62 -14.23
C PRO A 55 -6.80 2.81 -14.33
N GLU A 56 -6.26 2.74 -15.55
CA GLU A 56 -4.82 2.95 -15.83
C GLU A 56 -4.38 4.42 -15.63
N THR A 57 -5.33 5.35 -15.61
CA THR A 57 -5.08 6.78 -15.41
C THR A 57 -4.69 7.13 -13.96
N LEU A 58 -4.86 6.20 -13.03
CA LEU A 58 -4.60 6.40 -11.61
C LEU A 58 -3.34 5.66 -11.17
N SER A 59 -2.56 6.31 -10.31
CA SER A 59 -1.43 5.70 -9.60
C SER A 59 -1.87 5.23 -8.22
N TYR A 60 -1.82 3.93 -7.97
CA TYR A 60 -2.19 3.34 -6.68
C TYR A 60 -0.99 3.21 -5.76
N ILE A 61 -1.11 3.67 -4.51
CA ILE A 61 -0.02 3.67 -3.52
C ILE A 61 -0.49 2.91 -2.27
N PRO A 62 0.07 1.72 -1.97
CA PRO A 62 -0.27 1.01 -0.76
C PRO A 62 0.41 1.65 0.46
N HIS A 63 -0.32 1.73 1.56
CA HIS A 63 0.27 2.01 2.86
C HIS A 63 0.90 0.75 3.42
N LEU A 64 2.13 0.81 3.90
CA LEU A 64 2.80 -0.30 4.56
C LEU A 64 2.97 0.03 6.05
N ARG A 65 2.39 -0.79 6.92
CA ARG A 65 2.57 -0.70 8.37
C ARG A 65 3.93 -1.29 8.74
N ALA A 66 4.86 -0.46 9.20
CA ALA A 66 6.22 -0.87 9.52
C ALA A 66 6.28 -2.02 10.52
N ILE A 67 5.42 -1.97 11.55
CA ILE A 67 5.31 -3.01 12.58
C ILE A 67 4.88 -4.39 12.06
N ASP A 68 4.45 -4.53 10.80
CA ASP A 68 4.09 -5.83 10.23
C ASP A 68 5.27 -6.55 9.57
N PHE A 69 6.44 -5.91 9.46
CA PHE A 69 7.60 -6.44 8.73
C PHE A 69 8.80 -6.68 9.63
N ASP A 70 9.42 -7.85 9.46
CA ASP A 70 10.66 -8.24 10.13
C ASP A 70 11.87 -7.68 9.37
N LEU A 71 12.62 -6.76 9.96
CA LEU A 71 13.80 -6.17 9.30
C LEU A 71 14.91 -7.17 9.04
N HIS A 72 14.94 -8.29 9.77
CA HIS A 72 15.96 -9.34 9.62
C HIS A 72 15.67 -10.30 8.45
N LYS A 73 14.52 -10.18 7.79
CA LYS A 73 14.15 -10.99 6.63
C LYS A 73 14.00 -10.13 5.38
N PRO A 74 14.23 -10.67 4.17
CA PRO A 74 13.93 -9.94 2.94
C PRO A 74 12.47 -9.45 2.92
N PHE A 75 12.22 -8.31 2.29
CA PHE A 75 10.87 -7.80 2.10
C PHE A 75 10.05 -8.84 1.32
N PRO A 76 8.94 -9.33 1.91
CA PRO A 76 8.26 -10.52 1.38
C PRO A 76 7.48 -10.28 0.09
N HIS A 77 7.29 -9.02 -0.33
CA HIS A 77 6.41 -8.66 -1.44
C HIS A 77 7.13 -8.06 -2.65
N THR A 78 8.46 -8.20 -2.75
CA THR A 78 9.25 -7.69 -3.88
C THR A 78 8.73 -8.20 -5.22
N GLU A 79 8.49 -9.51 -5.36
CA GLU A 79 8.00 -10.10 -6.62
C GLU A 79 6.58 -9.62 -6.97
N LEU A 80 5.72 -9.46 -5.96
CA LEU A 80 4.38 -8.91 -6.15
C LEU A 80 4.46 -7.47 -6.66
N PHE A 81 5.37 -6.65 -6.10
CA PHE A 81 5.53 -5.26 -6.52
C PHE A 81 6.03 -5.17 -7.97
N ILE A 82 6.99 -6.02 -8.35
CA ILE A 82 7.52 -6.08 -9.71
C ILE A 82 6.43 -6.52 -10.70
N SER A 83 5.76 -7.65 -10.43
CA SER A 83 4.75 -8.23 -11.33
C SER A 83 3.51 -7.34 -11.52
N HIS A 84 3.22 -6.47 -10.55
CA HIS A 84 2.08 -5.54 -10.59
C HIS A 84 2.47 -4.08 -10.80
N GLY A 85 3.74 -3.77 -11.08
CA GLY A 85 4.20 -2.41 -11.35
C GLY A 85 4.02 -1.43 -10.18
N ILE A 86 4.06 -1.93 -8.93
CA ILE A 86 3.96 -1.08 -7.73
C ILE A 86 5.30 -0.37 -7.51
N GLN A 87 5.36 0.89 -7.90
CA GLN A 87 6.59 1.71 -7.86
C GLN A 87 6.62 2.72 -6.72
N LYS A 88 5.52 2.90 -6.00
CA LYS A 88 5.36 3.89 -4.93
C LYS A 88 4.73 3.24 -3.72
N VAL A 89 5.20 3.55 -2.52
CA VAL A 89 4.55 3.15 -1.25
C VAL A 89 4.59 4.27 -0.23
N LEU A 90 3.63 4.28 0.69
CA LEU A 90 3.66 5.11 1.89
C LEU A 90 3.93 4.23 3.11
N VAL A 91 5.03 4.45 3.81
CA VAL A 91 5.32 3.73 5.06
C VAL A 91 4.75 4.51 6.23
N VAL A 92 4.01 3.82 7.08
CA VAL A 92 3.49 4.34 8.34
C VAL A 92 3.95 3.46 9.49
N ALA A 93 4.02 3.97 10.71
CA ALA A 93 4.38 3.15 11.87
C ALA A 93 3.41 1.97 12.03
N GLY A 94 2.11 2.26 11.97
CA GLY A 94 1.02 1.33 12.22
C GLY A 94 0.63 1.30 13.70
N ASP A 95 -0.66 1.08 13.97
CA ASP A 95 -1.17 0.98 15.34
C ASP A 95 -1.05 -0.46 15.87
N PRO A 96 -0.78 -0.67 17.17
CA PRO A 96 -0.82 -2.01 17.77
C PRO A 96 -2.17 -2.71 17.49
N PRO A 97 -2.16 -4.01 17.16
CA PRO A 97 -3.40 -4.74 16.91
C PRO A 97 -4.23 -4.82 18.20
N GLN A 98 -5.54 -4.64 18.08
CA GLN A 98 -6.47 -4.78 19.22
C GLN A 98 -6.58 -6.25 19.70
N ASP A 99 -6.31 -7.21 18.80
CA ASP A 99 -6.26 -8.63 19.10
C ASP A 99 -4.81 -9.12 19.01
N MET A 100 -4.27 -9.62 20.12
CA MET A 100 -2.88 -10.09 20.25
C MET A 100 -2.55 -11.33 19.40
N ARG A 101 -3.52 -11.89 18.67
CA ARG A 101 -3.28 -13.00 17.72
C ARG A 101 -2.39 -12.63 16.54
N ARG A 102 -2.23 -11.34 16.22
CA ARG A 102 -1.45 -10.89 15.07
C ARG A 102 -0.02 -10.54 15.49
N ARG A 103 0.95 -11.22 14.90
CA ARG A 103 2.38 -10.95 15.13
C ARG A 103 2.73 -9.57 14.59
N VAL A 104 3.39 -8.78 15.43
CA VAL A 104 4.03 -7.52 15.08
C VAL A 104 5.52 -7.58 15.41
N TYR A 105 6.29 -6.68 14.81
CA TYR A 105 7.72 -6.53 14.98
C TYR A 105 8.03 -5.13 15.53
N PRO A 106 9.10 -4.98 16.33
CA PRO A 106 9.53 -3.69 16.87
C PRO A 106 10.26 -2.87 15.79
N THR A 107 9.62 -2.67 14.65
CA THR A 107 10.20 -2.10 13.44
C THR A 107 9.84 -0.62 13.34
N GLY A 108 10.85 0.26 13.32
CA GLY A 108 10.65 1.70 13.13
C GLY A 108 10.40 2.06 11.65
N THR A 109 9.59 3.11 11.43
CA THR A 109 9.30 3.64 10.08
C THR A 109 10.57 3.99 9.30
N VAL A 110 11.51 4.71 9.91
CA VAL A 110 12.76 5.14 9.25
C VAL A 110 13.64 3.95 8.86
N GLU A 111 13.76 2.96 9.73
CA GLU A 111 14.54 1.75 9.48
C GLU A 111 13.93 0.91 8.36
N PHE A 112 12.60 0.82 8.33
CA PHE A 112 11.90 0.10 7.28
C PHE A 112 11.98 0.82 5.92
N ILE A 113 11.87 2.16 5.91
CA ILE A 113 12.12 2.97 4.70
C ILE A 113 13.53 2.71 4.16
N LYS A 114 14.54 2.70 5.04
CA LYS A 114 15.93 2.40 4.64
C LYS A 114 16.03 1.01 4.02
N LYS A 115 15.48 -0.02 4.68
CA LYS A 115 15.45 -1.40 4.16
C LYS A 115 14.81 -1.48 2.77
N LEU A 116 13.66 -0.85 2.57
CA LEU A 116 12.96 -0.85 1.28
C LEU A 116 13.79 -0.20 0.17
N LYS A 117 14.51 0.89 0.47
CA LYS A 117 15.42 1.54 -0.49
C LYS A 117 16.65 0.70 -0.80
N ASP A 118 17.18 -0.02 0.20
CA ASP A 118 18.34 -0.90 0.02
C ASP A 118 17.96 -2.16 -0.81
N GLU A 119 16.79 -2.74 -0.58
CA GLU A 119 16.34 -3.97 -1.26
C GLU A 119 15.63 -3.72 -2.61
N ILE A 120 14.95 -2.57 -2.76
CA ILE A 120 14.21 -2.19 -3.97
C ILE A 120 14.58 -0.74 -4.35
N PRO A 121 15.77 -0.51 -4.94
CA PRO A 121 16.29 0.85 -5.15
C PRO A 121 15.43 1.76 -6.04
N HIS A 122 14.59 1.18 -6.89
CA HIS A 122 13.68 1.91 -7.78
C HIS A 122 12.34 2.26 -7.12
N LEU A 123 12.06 1.75 -5.91
CA LEU A 123 10.82 2.03 -5.19
C LEU A 123 10.84 3.43 -4.60
N ARG A 124 9.87 4.26 -4.97
CA ARG A 124 9.67 5.56 -4.36
C ARG A 124 8.93 5.40 -3.03
N VAL A 125 9.62 5.67 -1.93
CA VAL A 125 9.08 5.51 -0.58
C VAL A 125 8.75 6.88 0.01
N TYR A 126 7.49 7.06 0.43
CA TYR A 126 7.02 8.16 1.27
C TYR A 126 6.91 7.68 2.72
N GLY A 127 7.01 8.56 3.71
CA GLY A 127 6.81 8.23 5.13
C GLY A 127 7.36 9.29 6.06
#